data_AF-A0AAV8V7T5-F1
#
_entry.id   AF-A0AAV8V7T5-F1
#
_cell.length_a   1.000
_cell.length_b   1.000
_cell.length_c   1.000
_cell.angle_alpha   90.00
_cell.angle_beta   90.00
_cell.angle_gamma   90.00
#
_symmetry.space_group_name_H-M   'P 1'
#
loop_
_entity.id
_entity.type
_entity.pdbx_description
1 polymer ?
#
loop_
_entity_poly.entity_id
_entity_poly.type
_entity_poly.pdbx_seq_one_letter_code
_entity_poly.pdbx_strand_id
1 'polypeptide(L)'
;MELSSFSEEESREETTDEIRSVAAAAKDSLLPSKSKHLYEETYNAYRKWCCNKKIKSTCEDSILAYFNSDLSRYKSSSLWSKYSMLRSTINLREGIDISKFPSVIPFLKRKGEGYKPKKSLILTREHICEFLIKADTKEHLFNKVILILGVAGACRRQELVTLSTTCVQDCGTHFLVKLEDTKTKAERSFIITPEDTVPFDLPGLRTIDFFVNYIKEKCTVQPVGIHKIGSVPSLVAKFLHLENFSSYTGHCVRRSSATLLANAGANMEVIKRHGGWRSSTVAEGYIEDCENTKINIAQKILGETAPAELSPCSSISTEYLEKSNSNVLKGNNEVGGMNICGNSNCVININHYYNN
;
A
#
# COMPACT_ATOMS: atom_id res chain seq x y z
N MET A 1 -35.96 -6.70 -62.65
CA MET A 1 -36.02 -5.78 -61.50
C MET A 1 -35.69 -6.53 -60.20
N GLU A 2 -34.87 -7.59 -60.25
CA GLU A 2 -34.54 -8.47 -59.10
C GLU A 2 -33.04 -8.47 -58.74
N LEU A 3 -32.19 -7.79 -59.52
CA LEU A 3 -30.74 -7.72 -59.28
C LEU A 3 -30.32 -6.62 -58.29
N SER A 4 -31.18 -5.62 -58.02
CA SER A 4 -30.84 -4.55 -57.06
C SER A 4 -31.26 -4.84 -55.62
N SER A 5 -32.24 -5.74 -55.42
CA SER A 5 -32.68 -6.12 -54.07
C SER A 5 -31.68 -7.04 -53.37
N PHE A 6 -31.01 -7.92 -54.13
CA PHE A 6 -30.03 -8.86 -53.59
C PHE A 6 -28.76 -8.16 -53.09
N SER A 7 -28.25 -7.18 -53.84
CA SER A 7 -27.08 -6.37 -53.45
C SER A 7 -27.35 -5.44 -52.26
N GLU A 8 -28.59 -4.98 -52.11
CA GLU A 8 -28.98 -4.16 -50.96
C GLU A 8 -29.17 -4.97 -49.68
N GLU A 9 -29.61 -6.22 -49.75
CA GLU A 9 -29.72 -7.10 -48.58
C GLU A 9 -28.33 -7.55 -48.09
N GLU A 10 -27.44 -7.94 -49.00
CA GLU A 10 -26.07 -8.37 -48.68
C GLU A 10 -25.24 -7.22 -48.03
N SER A 11 -25.36 -6.01 -48.57
CA SER A 11 -24.70 -4.81 -47.99
C SER A 11 -25.30 -4.36 -46.64
N ARG A 12 -26.61 -4.57 -46.42
CA ARG A 12 -27.26 -4.29 -45.12
C ARG A 12 -26.89 -5.33 -44.06
N GLU A 13 -26.73 -6.59 -44.44
CA GLU A 13 -26.33 -7.67 -43.54
C GLU A 13 -24.86 -7.48 -43.10
N GLU A 14 -23.97 -7.14 -44.03
CA GLU A 14 -22.55 -6.85 -43.77
C GLU A 14 -22.37 -5.62 -42.84
N THR A 15 -23.12 -4.54 -43.09
CA THR A 15 -23.14 -3.34 -42.23
C THR A 15 -23.66 -3.67 -40.81
N THR A 16 -24.61 -4.60 -40.68
CA THR A 16 -25.19 -5.01 -39.40
C THR A 16 -24.20 -5.83 -38.56
N ASP A 17 -23.40 -6.68 -39.21
CA ASP A 17 -22.41 -7.51 -38.55
C ASP A 17 -21.16 -6.73 -38.13
N GLU A 18 -20.75 -5.72 -38.91
CA GLU A 18 -19.72 -4.76 -38.48
C GLU A 18 -20.14 -4.00 -37.22
N ILE A 19 -21.37 -3.47 -37.19
CA ILE A 19 -21.91 -2.76 -36.03
C ILE A 19 -21.96 -3.68 -34.80
N ARG A 20 -22.37 -4.94 -34.96
CA ARG A 20 -22.38 -5.94 -33.88
C ARG A 20 -20.97 -6.23 -33.37
N SER A 21 -19.99 -6.35 -34.26
CA SER A 21 -18.59 -6.60 -33.91
C SER A 21 -18.00 -5.43 -33.10
N VAL A 22 -18.18 -4.19 -33.56
CA VAL A 22 -17.74 -2.98 -32.85
C VAL A 22 -18.42 -2.87 -31.48
N ALA A 23 -19.74 -3.11 -31.42
CA ALA A 23 -20.48 -3.10 -30.15
C ALA A 23 -20.01 -4.21 -29.19
N ALA A 24 -19.66 -5.39 -29.69
CA ALA A 24 -19.13 -6.49 -28.89
C ALA A 24 -17.75 -6.14 -28.32
N ALA A 25 -16.86 -5.56 -29.12
CA ALA A 25 -15.55 -5.10 -28.66
C ALA A 25 -15.67 -3.99 -27.58
N ALA A 26 -16.56 -3.02 -27.79
CA ALA A 26 -16.84 -1.97 -26.81
C ALA A 26 -17.38 -2.56 -25.49
N LYS A 27 -18.31 -3.51 -25.57
CA LYS A 27 -18.86 -4.23 -24.41
C LYS A 27 -17.79 -5.03 -23.66
N ASP A 28 -16.89 -5.69 -24.38
CA ASP A 28 -15.81 -6.48 -23.81
C ASP A 28 -14.80 -5.62 -23.01
N SER A 29 -14.58 -4.38 -23.45
CA SER A 29 -13.74 -3.40 -22.75
C SER A 29 -14.30 -2.92 -21.40
N LEU A 30 -15.57 -3.19 -21.09
CA LEU A 30 -16.22 -2.81 -19.83
C LEU A 30 -15.74 -3.65 -18.64
N LEU A 31 -15.16 -4.82 -18.88
CA LEU A 31 -14.59 -5.65 -17.82
C LEU A 31 -13.20 -5.14 -17.42
N PRO A 32 -12.83 -5.19 -16.12
CA PRO A 32 -11.52 -4.70 -15.71
C PRO A 32 -10.39 -5.55 -16.31
N SER A 33 -9.52 -4.92 -17.09
CA SER A 33 -8.46 -5.58 -17.88
C SER A 33 -7.62 -6.56 -17.07
N LYS A 34 -7.09 -6.13 -15.91
CA LYS A 34 -6.23 -6.97 -15.05
C LYS A 34 -6.93 -8.20 -14.47
N SER A 35 -8.24 -8.16 -14.27
CA SER A 35 -9.00 -9.24 -13.62
C SER A 35 -10.03 -9.87 -14.54
N LYS A 36 -9.97 -9.62 -15.85
CA LYS A 36 -10.99 -10.06 -16.81
C LYS A 36 -11.23 -11.57 -16.75
N HIS A 37 -10.16 -12.36 -16.71
CA HIS A 37 -10.23 -13.82 -16.59
C HIS A 37 -11.03 -14.29 -15.36
N LEU A 38 -10.92 -13.62 -14.20
CA LEU A 38 -11.69 -13.99 -12.99
C LEU A 38 -13.19 -13.77 -13.16
N TYR A 39 -13.56 -12.70 -13.86
CA TYR A 39 -14.96 -12.40 -14.18
C TYR A 39 -15.51 -13.50 -15.10
N GLU A 40 -14.76 -13.86 -16.14
CA GLU A 40 -15.13 -14.91 -17.09
C GLU A 40 -15.22 -16.29 -16.43
N GLU A 41 -14.24 -16.68 -15.62
CA GLU A 41 -14.25 -17.94 -14.86
C GLU A 41 -15.45 -18.02 -13.92
N THR A 42 -15.77 -16.92 -13.23
CA THR A 42 -16.91 -16.86 -12.31
C THR A 42 -18.22 -17.02 -13.07
N TYR A 43 -18.36 -16.35 -14.21
CA TYR A 43 -19.53 -16.49 -15.08
C TYR A 43 -19.67 -17.91 -15.64
N ASN A 44 -18.57 -18.48 -16.16
CA ASN A 44 -18.55 -19.82 -16.73
C ASN A 44 -18.89 -20.89 -15.68
N ALA A 45 -18.42 -20.73 -14.44
CA ALA A 45 -18.79 -21.60 -13.33
C ALA A 45 -20.29 -21.55 -13.02
N TYR A 46 -20.90 -20.36 -13.04
CA TYR A 46 -22.35 -20.19 -12.89
C TYR A 46 -23.11 -20.82 -14.05
N ARG A 47 -22.72 -20.56 -15.30
CA ARG A 47 -23.36 -21.15 -16.49
C ARG A 47 -23.27 -22.68 -16.50
N LYS A 48 -22.13 -23.25 -16.11
CA LYS A 48 -21.97 -24.70 -15.95
C LYS A 48 -22.94 -25.26 -14.92
N TRP A 49 -23.12 -24.57 -13.79
CA TRP A 49 -24.09 -24.94 -12.78
C TRP A 49 -25.54 -24.86 -13.30
N CYS A 50 -25.90 -23.81 -14.04
CA CYS A 50 -27.20 -23.69 -14.69
C CYS A 50 -27.47 -24.86 -15.65
N CYS A 51 -26.50 -25.21 -16.50
CA CYS A 51 -26.61 -26.35 -17.41
C CYS A 51 -26.86 -27.66 -16.65
N ASN A 52 -26.10 -27.92 -15.58
CA ASN A 52 -26.26 -29.12 -14.75
C ASN A 52 -27.63 -29.19 -14.06
N LYS A 53 -28.19 -28.04 -13.66
CA LYS A 53 -29.52 -27.93 -13.04
C LYS A 53 -30.66 -27.74 -14.05
N LYS A 54 -30.36 -27.76 -15.36
CA LYS A 54 -31.32 -27.54 -16.46
C LYS A 54 -32.05 -26.20 -16.37
N ILE A 55 -31.38 -25.16 -15.84
CA ILE A 55 -31.91 -23.80 -15.73
C ILE A 55 -31.70 -23.09 -17.07
N LYS A 56 -32.79 -22.66 -17.72
CA LYS A 56 -32.77 -22.06 -19.06
C LYS A 56 -32.42 -20.58 -19.06
N SER A 57 -32.90 -19.83 -18.06
CA SER A 57 -32.71 -18.38 -17.93
C SER A 57 -32.29 -18.01 -16.52
N THR A 58 -31.48 -16.96 -16.39
CA THR A 58 -31.12 -16.41 -15.08
C THR A 58 -32.33 -15.70 -14.47
N CYS A 59 -32.67 -16.07 -13.24
CA CYS A 59 -33.69 -15.42 -12.43
C CYS A 59 -33.19 -15.26 -10.99
N GLU A 60 -33.98 -14.60 -10.15
CA GLU A 60 -33.62 -14.41 -8.74
C GLU A 60 -33.39 -15.73 -8.01
N ASP A 61 -34.28 -16.71 -8.20
CA ASP A 61 -34.17 -18.04 -7.58
C ASP A 61 -32.90 -18.78 -8.01
N SER A 62 -32.50 -18.67 -9.28
CA SER A 62 -31.28 -19.32 -9.76
C SER A 62 -30.03 -18.73 -9.11
N ILE A 63 -29.99 -17.40 -8.91
CA ILE A 63 -28.91 -16.72 -8.21
C ILE A 63 -28.89 -17.12 -6.73
N LEU A 64 -30.03 -17.05 -6.03
CA LEU A 64 -30.11 -17.42 -4.62
C LEU A 64 -29.70 -18.87 -4.38
N ALA A 65 -30.20 -19.80 -5.21
CA ALA A 65 -29.86 -21.21 -5.13
C ALA A 65 -28.37 -21.44 -5.35
N TYR A 66 -27.77 -20.82 -6.38
CA TYR A 66 -26.33 -20.94 -6.64
C TYR A 66 -25.48 -20.43 -5.48
N PHE A 67 -25.85 -19.28 -4.91
CA PHE A 67 -25.15 -18.70 -3.76
C PHE A 67 -25.29 -19.56 -2.49
N ASN A 68 -26.45 -20.19 -2.30
CA ASN A 68 -26.72 -21.02 -1.13
C ASN A 68 -26.24 -22.47 -1.28
N SER A 69 -25.98 -22.95 -2.51
CA SER A 69 -25.41 -24.29 -2.75
C SER A 69 -23.91 -24.22 -2.96
N ASP A 70 -23.48 -23.85 -4.17
CA ASP A 70 -22.12 -24.03 -4.68
C ASP A 70 -21.16 -22.99 -4.12
N LEU A 71 -21.69 -21.84 -3.69
CA LEU A 71 -20.91 -20.80 -3.07
C LEU A 71 -20.97 -20.78 -1.53
N SER A 72 -21.75 -21.67 -0.90
CA SER A 72 -21.98 -21.67 0.55
C SER A 72 -20.72 -21.73 1.42
N ARG A 73 -19.66 -22.37 0.91
CA ARG A 73 -18.35 -22.51 1.57
C ARG A 73 -17.51 -21.22 1.60
N TYR A 74 -17.84 -20.22 0.78
CA TYR A 74 -17.05 -19.01 0.67
C TYR A 74 -17.37 -18.03 1.80
N LYS A 75 -16.35 -17.30 2.24
CA LYS A 75 -16.51 -16.20 3.22
C LYS A 75 -17.34 -15.08 2.61
N SER A 76 -18.00 -14.29 3.45
CA SER A 76 -18.87 -13.18 3.02
C SER A 76 -18.18 -12.23 2.02
N SER A 77 -16.94 -11.82 2.27
CA SER A 77 -16.18 -10.97 1.36
C SER A 77 -15.97 -11.62 -0.03
N SER A 78 -15.73 -12.93 -0.08
CA SER A 78 -15.63 -13.67 -1.34
C SER A 78 -16.97 -13.82 -2.04
N LEU A 79 -18.07 -13.98 -1.30
CA LEU A 79 -19.43 -13.98 -1.86
C LEU A 79 -19.74 -12.63 -2.52
N TRP A 80 -19.43 -11.52 -1.86
CA TRP A 80 -19.60 -10.17 -2.44
C TRP A 80 -18.76 -9.97 -3.71
N SER A 81 -17.52 -10.45 -3.74
CA SER A 81 -16.69 -10.43 -4.95
C SER A 81 -17.32 -11.24 -6.09
N LYS A 82 -17.79 -12.46 -5.80
CA LYS A 82 -18.49 -13.30 -6.80
C LYS A 82 -19.78 -12.66 -7.28
N TYR A 83 -20.56 -12.06 -6.40
CA TYR A 83 -21.75 -11.29 -6.75
C TYR A 83 -21.42 -10.12 -7.67
N SER A 84 -20.37 -9.34 -7.37
CA SER A 84 -19.94 -8.24 -8.22
C SER A 84 -19.52 -8.73 -9.61
N MET A 85 -18.77 -9.85 -9.69
CA MET A 85 -18.34 -10.42 -10.96
C MET A 85 -19.52 -10.95 -11.79
N LEU A 86 -20.46 -11.65 -11.14
CA LEU A 86 -21.68 -12.14 -11.78
C LEU A 86 -22.58 -11.00 -12.23
N ARG A 87 -22.75 -9.96 -11.41
CA ARG A 87 -23.55 -8.79 -11.77
C ARG A 87 -23.07 -8.16 -13.07
N SER A 88 -21.76 -7.92 -13.18
CA SER A 88 -21.18 -7.33 -14.40
C SER A 88 -21.32 -8.26 -15.61
N THR A 89 -20.99 -9.54 -15.45
CA THR A 89 -20.98 -10.49 -16.57
C THR A 89 -22.37 -10.88 -17.05
N ILE A 90 -23.31 -11.14 -16.14
CA ILE A 90 -24.71 -11.45 -16.48
C ILE A 90 -25.38 -10.24 -17.15
N ASN A 91 -25.16 -9.02 -16.64
CA ASN A 91 -25.69 -7.83 -17.28
C ASN A 91 -25.12 -7.66 -18.71
N LEU A 92 -23.81 -7.90 -18.87
CA LEU A 92 -23.14 -7.75 -20.17
C LEU A 92 -23.56 -8.81 -21.21
N ARG A 93 -23.72 -10.06 -20.78
CA ARG A 93 -23.93 -11.22 -21.66
C ARG A 93 -25.41 -11.58 -21.83
N GLU A 94 -26.22 -11.37 -20.80
CA GLU A 94 -27.63 -11.77 -20.77
C GLU A 94 -28.58 -10.56 -20.70
N GLY A 95 -28.08 -9.33 -20.49
CA GLY A 95 -28.90 -8.13 -20.35
C GLY A 95 -29.71 -8.07 -19.05
N ILE A 96 -29.36 -8.91 -18.07
CA ILE A 96 -30.09 -9.04 -16.80
C ILE A 96 -29.31 -8.32 -15.69
N ASP A 97 -29.93 -7.32 -15.08
CA ASP A 97 -29.38 -6.62 -13.91
C ASP A 97 -29.80 -7.30 -12.61
N ILE A 98 -28.96 -8.22 -12.12
CA ILE A 98 -29.22 -8.95 -10.86
C ILE A 98 -29.21 -8.05 -9.60
N SER A 99 -28.83 -6.77 -9.72
CA SER A 99 -29.00 -5.82 -8.59
C SER A 99 -30.44 -5.42 -8.35
N LYS A 100 -31.32 -5.65 -9.33
CA LYS A 100 -32.76 -5.47 -9.20
C LYS A 100 -33.45 -6.64 -8.50
N PHE A 101 -32.73 -7.71 -8.16
CA PHE A 101 -33.27 -8.86 -7.43
C PHE A 101 -33.33 -8.55 -5.93
N PRO A 102 -34.53 -8.32 -5.34
CA PRO A 102 -34.70 -7.76 -4.01
C PRO A 102 -34.11 -8.60 -2.88
N SER A 103 -34.02 -9.93 -3.04
CA SER A 103 -33.64 -10.88 -2.01
C SER A 103 -32.14 -11.20 -2.01
N VAL A 104 -31.44 -11.01 -3.13
CA VAL A 104 -30.01 -11.36 -3.29
C VAL A 104 -29.12 -10.53 -2.36
N ILE A 105 -29.30 -9.20 -2.35
CA ILE A 105 -28.51 -8.31 -1.49
C ILE A 105 -28.77 -8.57 0.01
N PRO A 106 -30.02 -8.65 0.50
CA PRO A 106 -30.32 -9.03 1.88
C PRO A 106 -29.74 -10.39 2.27
N PHE A 107 -29.78 -11.39 1.38
CA PHE A 107 -29.16 -12.68 1.62
C PHE A 107 -27.65 -12.55 1.84
N LEU A 108 -26.95 -11.81 0.98
CA LEU A 108 -25.49 -11.59 1.11
C LEU A 108 -25.12 -10.82 2.38
N LYS A 109 -25.93 -9.82 2.77
CA LYS A 109 -25.76 -9.09 4.03
C LYS A 109 -25.88 -10.02 5.24
N ARG A 110 -26.93 -10.85 5.29
CA ARG A 110 -27.12 -11.83 6.38
C ARG A 110 -25.98 -12.83 6.48
N LYS A 111 -25.47 -13.33 5.35
CA LYS A 111 -24.29 -14.22 5.32
C LYS A 111 -23.01 -13.51 5.80
N GLY A 112 -22.99 -12.18 5.86
CA GLY A 112 -21.88 -11.38 6.37
C GLY A 112 -22.02 -10.92 7.82
N GLU A 113 -23.13 -11.21 8.49
CA GLU A 113 -23.31 -10.82 9.89
C GLU A 113 -22.23 -11.45 10.78
N GLY A 114 -21.65 -10.64 11.66
CA GLY A 114 -20.55 -11.05 12.53
C GLY A 114 -19.20 -11.30 11.82
N TYR A 115 -19.11 -11.15 10.50
CA TYR A 115 -17.85 -11.34 9.78
C TYR A 115 -16.83 -10.28 10.18
N LYS A 116 -15.71 -10.73 10.75
CA LYS A 116 -14.55 -9.88 11.04
C LYS A 116 -13.44 -10.15 10.02
N PRO A 117 -13.02 -9.13 9.22
CA PRO A 117 -11.92 -9.29 8.28
C PRO A 117 -10.61 -9.61 9.01
N LYS A 118 -9.88 -10.62 8.52
CA LYS A 118 -8.50 -10.85 8.98
C LYS A 118 -7.65 -9.67 8.53
N LYS A 119 -7.01 -8.96 9.47
CA LYS A 119 -6.06 -7.88 9.18
C LYS A 119 -4.63 -8.37 9.39
N SER A 120 -3.69 -7.81 8.63
CA SER A 120 -2.25 -8.03 8.85
C SER A 120 -1.84 -7.43 10.20
N LEU A 121 -0.94 -8.08 10.95
CA LEU A 121 -0.33 -7.45 12.12
C LEU A 121 0.47 -6.20 11.71
N ILE A 122 0.71 -5.32 12.69
CA ILE A 122 1.44 -4.05 12.52
C ILE A 122 2.77 -4.13 13.27
N LEU A 123 3.75 -3.38 12.79
CA LEU A 123 5.01 -3.12 13.48
C LEU A 123 4.87 -1.82 14.27
N THR A 124 5.32 -1.82 15.52
CA THR A 124 5.38 -0.60 16.33
C THR A 124 6.62 0.22 15.98
N ARG A 125 6.73 1.43 16.55
CA ARG A 125 7.91 2.28 16.35
C ARG A 125 9.16 1.58 16.85
N GLU A 126 9.07 0.90 17.98
CA GLU A 126 10.15 0.18 18.64
C GLU A 126 10.64 -0.96 17.75
N HIS A 127 9.73 -1.77 17.20
CA HIS A 127 10.10 -2.84 16.25
C HIS A 127 10.83 -2.28 15.02
N ILE A 128 10.34 -1.17 14.47
CA ILE A 128 10.95 -0.55 13.28
C ILE A 128 12.36 -0.05 13.62
N CYS A 129 12.50 0.76 14.68
CA CYS A 129 13.78 1.30 15.12
C CYS A 129 14.78 0.19 15.46
N GLU A 130 14.33 -0.84 16.20
CA GLU A 130 15.18 -1.97 16.57
C GLU A 130 15.73 -2.70 15.35
N PHE A 131 14.89 -2.98 14.35
CA PHE A 131 15.36 -3.61 13.11
C PHE A 131 16.32 -2.70 12.33
N LEU A 132 16.02 -1.41 12.20
CA LEU A 132 16.87 -0.47 11.48
C LEU A 132 18.26 -0.30 12.12
N ILE A 133 18.34 -0.36 13.46
CA ILE A 133 19.58 -0.24 14.22
C ILE A 133 20.35 -1.58 14.26
N LYS A 134 19.68 -2.68 14.64
CA LYS A 134 20.37 -3.95 14.96
C LYS A 134 20.62 -4.85 13.75
N ALA A 135 19.78 -4.80 12.72
CA ALA A 135 19.97 -5.65 11.54
C ALA A 135 21.20 -5.18 10.75
N ASP A 136 22.05 -6.10 10.32
CA ASP A 136 23.22 -5.76 9.52
C ASP A 136 22.82 -5.09 8.19
N THR A 137 23.42 -3.95 7.87
CA THR A 137 23.07 -3.20 6.65
C THR A 137 23.52 -3.94 5.39
N LYS A 138 24.65 -4.66 5.41
CA LYS A 138 25.14 -5.38 4.23
C LYS A 138 24.20 -6.52 3.84
N GLU A 139 23.55 -7.16 4.80
CA GLU A 139 22.55 -8.20 4.55
C GLU A 139 21.15 -7.63 4.31
N HIS A 140 20.74 -6.62 5.08
CA HIS A 140 19.36 -6.16 5.14
C HIS A 140 19.08 -4.81 4.47
N LEU A 141 20.02 -4.21 3.73
CA LEU A 141 19.84 -2.92 3.07
C LEU A 141 18.50 -2.82 2.34
N PHE A 142 18.20 -3.78 1.47
CA PHE A 142 16.92 -3.85 0.75
C PHE A 142 15.69 -3.83 1.70
N ASN A 143 15.73 -4.60 2.78
CA ASN A 143 14.63 -4.69 3.73
C ASN A 143 14.46 -3.38 4.51
N LYS A 144 15.56 -2.75 4.92
CA LYS A 144 15.57 -1.45 5.62
C LYS A 144 14.97 -0.35 4.73
N VAL A 145 15.41 -0.26 3.47
CA VAL A 145 14.93 0.74 2.52
C VAL A 145 13.43 0.55 2.22
N ILE A 146 12.96 -0.69 2.05
CA ILE A 146 11.52 -0.98 1.91
C ILE A 146 10.73 -0.56 3.15
N LEU A 147 11.27 -0.79 4.35
CA LEU A 147 10.61 -0.41 5.60
C LEU A 147 10.52 1.11 5.73
N ILE A 148 11.61 1.84 5.46
CA ILE A 148 11.65 3.31 5.50
C ILE A 148 10.66 3.90 4.50
N LEU A 149 10.78 3.57 3.21
CA LEU A 149 9.89 4.09 2.16
C LEU A 149 8.42 3.69 2.41
N GLY A 150 8.20 2.45 2.80
CA GLY A 150 6.85 1.94 3.04
C GLY A 150 6.18 2.58 4.25
N VAL A 151 6.93 2.89 5.32
CA VAL A 151 6.41 3.56 6.51
C VAL A 151 6.25 5.06 6.24
N ALA A 152 7.27 5.73 5.74
CA ALA A 152 7.23 7.17 5.45
C ALA A 152 6.14 7.53 4.42
N GLY A 153 5.89 6.65 3.46
CA GLY A 153 4.87 6.88 2.45
C GLY A 153 3.55 6.15 2.68
N ALA A 154 3.39 5.29 3.68
CA ALA A 154 2.25 4.36 3.74
C ALA A 154 2.04 3.57 2.42
N CYS A 155 3.12 3.18 1.75
CA CYS A 155 3.08 2.68 0.37
C CYS A 155 2.38 1.33 0.23
N ARG A 156 1.65 1.15 -0.88
CA ARG A 156 1.20 -0.19 -1.30
C ARG A 156 2.38 -0.96 -1.90
N ARG A 157 2.34 -2.30 -1.82
CA ARG A 157 3.33 -3.15 -2.49
C ARG A 157 3.51 -2.81 -3.97
N GLN A 158 2.41 -2.60 -4.68
CA GLN A 158 2.47 -2.28 -6.11
C GLN A 158 3.16 -0.94 -6.37
N GLU A 159 2.94 0.07 -5.51
CA GLU A 159 3.59 1.38 -5.61
C GLU A 159 5.10 1.24 -5.42
N LEU A 160 5.55 0.39 -4.48
CA LEU A 160 6.98 0.11 -4.30
C LEU A 160 7.57 -0.68 -5.47
N VAL A 161 6.85 -1.66 -6.01
CA VAL A 161 7.33 -2.46 -7.17
C VAL A 161 7.56 -1.58 -8.41
N THR A 162 6.68 -0.60 -8.64
CA THR A 162 6.74 0.25 -9.84
C THR A 162 7.43 1.59 -9.58
N LEU A 163 8.06 1.77 -8.42
CA LEU A 163 8.77 3.00 -8.10
C LEU A 163 9.99 3.12 -9.02
N SER A 164 10.10 4.24 -9.74
CA SER A 164 11.25 4.53 -10.58
C SER A 164 12.31 5.34 -9.82
N THR A 165 13.57 5.21 -10.23
CA THR A 165 14.68 6.03 -9.73
C THR A 165 14.45 7.53 -9.95
N THR A 166 13.78 7.92 -11.04
CA THR A 166 13.44 9.32 -11.35
C THR A 166 12.37 9.90 -10.42
N CYS A 167 11.63 9.04 -9.71
CA CYS A 167 10.60 9.45 -8.76
C CYS A 167 11.15 9.82 -7.38
N VAL A 168 12.44 9.58 -7.12
CA VAL A 168 13.11 9.88 -5.86
C VAL A 168 14.11 10.98 -6.10
N GLN A 169 13.84 12.16 -5.54
CA GLN A 169 14.69 13.34 -5.66
C GLN A 169 15.44 13.56 -4.35
N ASP A 170 16.77 13.64 -4.43
CA ASP A 170 17.62 14.08 -3.32
C ASP A 170 17.63 15.62 -3.26
N CYS A 171 17.18 16.17 -2.13
CA CYS A 171 17.17 17.61 -1.86
C CYS A 171 18.26 18.03 -0.86
N GLY A 172 19.23 17.15 -0.58
CA GLY A 172 20.35 17.34 0.35
C GLY A 172 19.95 17.22 1.82
N THR A 173 18.83 17.83 2.22
CA THR A 173 18.28 17.78 3.59
C THR A 173 17.22 16.71 3.79
N HIS A 174 16.64 16.20 2.70
CA HIS A 174 15.57 15.21 2.69
C HIS A 174 15.44 14.60 1.30
N PHE A 175 14.75 13.46 1.19
CA PHE A 175 14.35 12.88 -0.08
C PHE A 175 12.87 13.16 -0.35
N LEU A 176 12.55 13.67 -1.53
CA LEU A 176 11.18 13.81 -2.03
C LEU A 176 10.85 12.60 -2.90
N VAL A 177 9.84 11.84 -2.51
CA VAL A 177 9.37 10.66 -3.26
C VAL A 177 8.00 10.97 -3.86
N LYS A 178 7.90 10.85 -5.18
CA LYS A 178 6.65 11.02 -5.93
C LYS A 178 6.11 9.65 -6.34
N LEU A 179 4.85 9.40 -6.06
CA LEU A 179 4.16 8.17 -6.44
C LEU A 179 3.13 8.48 -7.51
N GLU A 180 3.34 7.89 -8.68
CA GLU A 180 2.35 7.87 -9.74
C GLU A 180 1.31 6.78 -9.43
N ASP A 181 0.12 7.18 -8.97
CA ASP A 181 -0.96 6.23 -8.69
C ASP A 181 -1.60 5.74 -10.00
N THR A 182 -1.10 4.61 -10.50
CA THR A 182 -1.66 3.91 -11.68
C THR A 182 -3.12 3.44 -11.52
N LYS A 183 -3.67 3.43 -10.29
CA LYS A 183 -5.04 2.94 -10.01
C LYS A 183 -6.05 4.07 -9.83
N THR A 184 -5.65 5.23 -9.31
CA THR A 184 -6.59 6.33 -9.01
C THR A 184 -6.33 7.63 -9.77
N LYS A 185 -5.24 7.71 -10.55
CA LYS A 185 -4.75 8.91 -11.26
C LYS A 185 -4.51 10.12 -10.36
N ALA A 186 -4.45 9.92 -9.04
CA ALA A 186 -4.10 10.97 -8.08
C ALA A 186 -2.63 10.79 -7.70
N GLU A 187 -1.79 11.72 -8.12
CA GLU A 187 -0.40 11.77 -7.70
C GLU A 187 -0.32 12.06 -6.20
N ARG A 188 0.58 11.36 -5.50
CA ARG A 188 0.89 11.66 -4.11
C ARG A 188 2.39 11.66 -3.90
N SER A 189 2.87 12.52 -3.03
CA SER A 189 4.27 12.56 -2.65
C SER A 189 4.44 12.53 -1.14
N PHE A 190 5.61 12.11 -0.69
CA PHE A 190 5.99 12.14 0.72
C PHE A 190 7.49 12.42 0.84
N ILE A 191 7.89 12.76 2.06
CA ILE A 191 9.26 13.15 2.39
C ILE A 191 9.86 12.09 3.31
N ILE A 192 11.16 11.82 3.12
CA ILE A 192 11.98 11.05 4.05
C ILE A 192 13.06 11.99 4.59
N THR A 193 13.18 12.07 5.92
CA THR A 193 14.20 12.91 6.57
C THR A 193 15.41 12.09 7.01
N PRO A 194 16.59 12.70 7.23
CA PRO A 194 17.81 12.00 7.65
C PRO A 194 17.65 11.23 8.96
N GLU A 195 16.81 11.71 9.88
CA GLU A 195 16.46 11.03 11.13
C GLU A 195 15.74 9.69 10.89
N ASP A 196 15.06 9.56 9.74
CA ASP A 196 14.40 8.33 9.30
C ASP A 196 15.36 7.39 8.54
N THR A 197 16.58 7.82 8.24
CA THR A 197 17.52 7.09 7.39
C THR A 197 18.67 6.47 8.17
N VAL A 198 18.92 5.20 7.90
CA VAL A 198 20.27 4.64 8.06
C VAL A 198 21.11 5.23 6.92
N PRO A 199 22.35 5.71 7.15
CA PRO A 199 23.20 6.16 6.04
C PRO A 199 23.36 5.02 5.04
N PHE A 200 22.85 5.20 3.81
CA PHE A 200 23.09 4.26 2.74
C PHE A 200 23.35 5.03 1.45
N ASP A 201 24.49 4.74 0.82
CA ASP A 201 24.72 5.15 -0.55
C ASP A 201 23.84 4.29 -1.45
N LEU A 202 22.94 4.94 -2.21
CA LEU A 202 22.36 4.32 -3.39
C LEU A 202 23.52 4.07 -4.37
N PRO A 203 23.89 2.81 -4.65
CA PRO A 203 24.89 2.55 -5.67
C PRO A 203 24.38 3.15 -6.97
N GLY A 204 25.25 3.81 -7.75
CA GLY A 204 24.90 4.44 -9.02
C GLY A 204 24.42 3.43 -10.07
N LEU A 205 23.18 2.95 -9.90
CA LEU A 205 22.52 2.01 -10.78
C LEU A 205 21.83 2.77 -11.89
N ARG A 206 22.22 2.47 -13.13
CA ARG A 206 21.56 2.94 -14.35
C ARG A 206 20.32 2.09 -14.63
N THR A 207 19.40 2.01 -13.68
CA THR A 207 18.13 1.27 -13.84
C THR A 207 16.95 2.22 -13.70
N ILE A 208 15.92 1.98 -14.50
CA ILE A 208 14.65 2.74 -14.41
C ILE A 208 13.94 2.35 -13.11
N ASP A 209 13.96 1.06 -12.73
CA ASP A 209 13.37 0.57 -11.49
C ASP A 209 14.23 0.96 -10.27
N PHE A 210 13.57 1.45 -9.22
CA PHE A 210 14.23 1.81 -7.96
C PHE A 210 14.65 0.57 -7.16
N PHE A 211 13.78 -0.45 -7.09
CA PHE A 211 14.06 -1.69 -6.38
C PHE A 211 14.53 -2.78 -7.33
N VAL A 212 15.83 -3.04 -7.30
CA VAL A 212 16.46 -4.17 -7.96
C VAL A 212 16.90 -5.23 -6.96
N ASN A 213 17.14 -6.43 -7.45
CA ASN A 213 17.54 -7.54 -6.59
C ASN A 213 18.90 -7.24 -5.93
N TYR A 214 18.97 -7.45 -4.63
CA TYR A 214 20.17 -7.23 -3.82
C TYR A 214 20.60 -8.55 -3.18
N ILE A 215 21.85 -8.95 -3.41
CA ILE A 215 22.45 -10.19 -2.90
C ILE A 215 23.86 -9.86 -2.42
N LYS A 216 24.11 -9.99 -1.11
CA LYS A 216 25.45 -9.86 -0.49
C LYS A 216 26.23 -8.66 -1.04
N GLU A 217 25.72 -7.45 -0.80
CA GLU A 217 26.35 -6.18 -1.22
C GLU A 217 26.34 -5.88 -2.72
N LYS A 218 25.75 -6.76 -3.55
CA LYS A 218 25.65 -6.54 -4.99
C LYS A 218 24.20 -6.36 -5.42
N CYS A 219 23.95 -5.28 -6.15
CA CYS A 219 22.71 -5.09 -6.89
C CYS A 219 22.81 -5.78 -8.25
N THR A 220 21.71 -6.37 -8.72
CA THR A 220 21.56 -6.85 -10.09
C THR A 220 20.68 -5.89 -10.89
N VAL A 221 20.54 -6.13 -12.20
CA VAL A 221 19.61 -5.36 -13.04
C VAL A 221 18.17 -5.88 -12.99
N GLN A 222 17.92 -6.99 -12.30
CA GLN A 222 16.60 -7.61 -12.26
C GLN A 222 15.70 -6.89 -11.25
N PRO A 223 14.50 -6.43 -11.67
CA PRO A 223 13.54 -5.80 -10.76
C PRO A 223 13.06 -6.78 -9.68
N VAL A 224 12.74 -6.24 -8.50
CA VAL A 224 12.23 -7.07 -7.40
C VAL A 224 10.76 -7.39 -7.58
N GLY A 225 10.41 -8.67 -7.44
CA GLY A 225 9.03 -9.14 -7.50
C GLY A 225 8.16 -8.70 -6.31
N ILE A 226 6.87 -8.50 -6.57
CA ILE A 226 5.86 -8.07 -5.58
C ILE A 226 5.79 -8.93 -4.32
N HIS A 227 6.05 -10.24 -4.45
CA HIS A 227 6.03 -11.17 -3.32
C HIS A 227 7.24 -10.97 -2.39
N LYS A 228 8.43 -10.66 -2.93
CA LYS A 228 9.63 -10.38 -2.14
C LYS A 228 9.50 -9.09 -1.35
N ILE A 229 8.97 -8.02 -1.98
CA ILE A 229 8.59 -6.79 -1.25
C ILE A 229 7.53 -7.10 -0.18
N GLY A 230 6.51 -7.89 -0.54
CA GLY A 230 5.43 -8.25 0.37
C GLY A 230 5.83 -9.13 1.57
N SER A 231 6.97 -9.83 1.49
CA SER A 231 7.49 -10.67 2.59
C SER A 231 8.37 -9.92 3.58
N VAL A 232 8.84 -8.70 3.25
CA VAL A 232 9.73 -7.91 4.12
C VAL A 232 9.20 -7.78 5.55
N PRO A 233 7.91 -7.47 5.80
CA PRO A 233 7.42 -7.35 7.18
C PRO A 233 7.49 -8.65 7.98
N SER A 234 7.29 -9.79 7.32
CA SER A 234 7.41 -11.12 7.94
C SER A 234 8.86 -11.45 8.25
N LEU A 235 9.80 -11.04 7.38
CA LEU A 235 11.23 -11.15 7.63
C LEU A 235 11.65 -10.31 8.83
N VAL A 236 11.21 -9.06 8.91
CA VAL A 236 11.47 -8.16 10.06
C VAL A 236 10.93 -8.78 11.34
N ALA A 237 9.67 -9.25 11.33
CA ALA A 237 9.07 -9.90 12.49
C ALA A 237 9.82 -11.17 12.92
N LYS A 238 10.31 -11.95 11.95
CA LYS A 238 11.13 -13.15 12.21
C LYS A 238 12.48 -12.78 12.83
N PHE A 239 13.14 -11.74 12.33
CA PHE A 239 14.41 -11.24 12.88
C PHE A 239 14.26 -10.80 14.34
N LEU A 240 13.16 -10.11 14.65
CA LEU A 240 12.85 -9.63 16.01
C LEU A 240 12.22 -10.71 16.92
N HIS A 241 12.15 -11.96 16.47
CA HIS A 241 11.53 -13.07 17.22
C HIS A 241 10.07 -12.83 17.65
N LEU A 242 9.31 -12.05 16.86
CA LEU A 242 7.90 -11.81 17.15
C LEU A 242 7.05 -13.06 16.91
N GLU A 243 6.10 -13.30 17.80
CA GLU A 243 5.11 -14.35 17.62
C GLU A 243 4.31 -14.14 16.32
N ASN A 244 3.88 -15.26 15.72
CA ASN A 244 3.04 -15.23 14.52
C ASN A 244 3.62 -14.38 13.37
N PHE A 245 4.94 -14.40 13.16
CA PHE A 245 5.63 -13.63 12.11
C PHE A 245 5.01 -13.78 10.70
N SER A 246 4.35 -14.90 10.40
CA SER A 246 3.61 -15.13 9.14
C SER A 246 2.36 -14.27 8.95
N SER A 247 1.85 -13.66 10.03
CA SER A 247 0.71 -12.74 10.01
C SER A 247 1.10 -11.29 9.70
N TYR A 248 2.41 -11.01 9.58
CA TYR A 248 2.96 -9.74 9.08
C TYR A 248 3.06 -9.81 7.56
N THR A 249 1.95 -9.52 6.89
CA THR A 249 1.83 -9.63 5.43
C THR A 249 2.23 -8.34 4.73
N GLY A 250 2.16 -8.31 3.39
CA GLY A 250 2.46 -7.12 2.59
C GLY A 250 1.61 -5.86 2.86
N HIS A 251 0.52 -5.96 3.63
CA HIS A 251 -0.22 -4.78 4.10
C HIS A 251 0.27 -4.23 5.44
N CYS A 252 1.16 -4.95 6.14
CA CYS A 252 1.70 -4.58 7.45
C CYS A 252 2.24 -3.15 7.43
N VAL A 253 3.22 -2.84 6.57
CA VAL A 253 3.92 -1.55 6.58
C VAL A 253 2.96 -0.36 6.44
N ARG A 254 2.04 -0.44 5.47
CA ARG A 254 1.03 0.60 5.26
C ARG A 254 0.09 0.77 6.45
N ARG A 255 -0.28 -0.34 7.13
CA ARG A 255 -1.09 -0.28 8.35
C ARG A 255 -0.28 0.33 9.51
N SER A 256 0.97 -0.12 9.70
CA SER A 256 1.88 0.41 10.72
C SER A 256 2.02 1.93 10.58
N SER A 257 2.30 2.42 9.37
CA SER A 257 2.40 3.85 9.06
C SER A 257 1.18 4.65 9.51
N ALA A 258 -0.02 4.20 9.12
CA ALA A 258 -1.26 4.87 9.47
C ALA A 258 -1.54 4.86 10.98
N THR A 259 -1.29 3.73 11.64
CA THR A 259 -1.47 3.60 13.08
C THR A 259 -0.45 4.43 13.86
N LEU A 260 0.81 4.50 13.43
CA LEU A 260 1.83 5.37 14.03
C LEU A 260 1.43 6.84 13.92
N LEU A 261 0.93 7.25 12.77
CA LEU A 261 0.45 8.61 12.55
C LEU A 261 -0.78 8.92 13.41
N ALA A 262 -1.73 7.98 13.54
CA ALA A 262 -2.87 8.11 14.44
C ALA A 262 -2.44 8.19 15.91
N ASN A 263 -1.49 7.36 16.35
CA ASN A 263 -0.93 7.38 17.71
C ASN A 263 -0.23 8.70 18.03
N ALA A 264 0.33 9.38 17.02
CA ALA A 264 0.90 10.72 17.13
C ALA A 264 -0.16 11.85 17.18
N GLY A 265 -1.45 11.51 17.20
CA GLY A 265 -2.55 12.48 17.32
C GLY A 265 -3.01 13.10 16.00
N ALA A 266 -2.59 12.55 14.86
CA ALA A 266 -3.04 13.06 13.57
C ALA A 266 -4.56 12.89 13.39
N ASN A 267 -5.21 13.93 12.88
CA ASN A 267 -6.63 13.89 12.58
C ASN A 267 -6.94 13.05 11.32
N MET A 268 -8.23 12.80 11.10
CA MET A 268 -8.74 12.00 9.99
C MET A 268 -8.26 12.50 8.62
N GLU A 269 -8.22 13.81 8.41
CA GLU A 269 -7.84 14.40 7.11
C GLU A 269 -6.37 14.16 6.79
N VAL A 270 -5.50 14.33 7.79
CA VAL A 270 -4.07 14.06 7.66
C VAL A 270 -3.83 12.59 7.35
N ILE A 271 -4.48 11.67 8.06
CA ILE A 271 -4.36 10.23 7.80
C ILE A 271 -4.86 9.89 6.40
N LYS A 272 -6.02 10.41 5.98
CA LYS A 272 -6.57 10.20 4.63
C LYS A 272 -5.63 10.69 3.54
N ARG A 273 -5.06 11.89 3.70
CA ARG A 273 -4.11 12.48 2.75
C ARG A 273 -2.84 11.64 2.67
N HIS A 274 -2.27 11.28 3.83
CA HIS A 274 -1.06 10.48 3.95
C HIS A 274 -1.13 9.16 3.18
N GLY A 275 -2.17 8.35 3.42
CA GLY A 275 -2.30 7.08 2.69
C GLY A 275 -3.00 7.20 1.34
N GLY A 276 -3.57 8.34 0.96
CA GLY A 276 -4.40 8.44 -0.24
C GLY A 276 -5.71 7.64 -0.13
N TRP A 277 -6.41 7.75 0.99
CA TRP A 277 -7.75 7.16 1.17
C TRP A 277 -8.85 8.17 0.80
N ARG A 278 -9.71 7.79 -0.14
CA ARG A 278 -10.89 8.60 -0.53
C ARG A 278 -12.00 8.56 0.52
N SER A 279 -12.30 7.36 1.04
CA SER A 279 -13.29 7.14 2.10
C SER A 279 -12.64 7.20 3.49
N SER A 280 -13.36 7.73 4.48
CA SER A 280 -12.96 7.72 5.88
C SER A 280 -13.04 6.34 6.52
N THR A 281 -13.91 5.42 6.05
CA THR A 281 -14.16 4.12 6.69
C THR A 281 -12.90 3.29 6.94
N VAL A 282 -11.92 3.34 6.03
CA VAL A 282 -10.65 2.63 6.21
C VAL A 282 -9.73 3.36 7.19
N ALA A 283 -9.76 4.69 7.16
CA ALA A 283 -8.94 5.54 8.02
C ALA A 283 -9.44 5.55 9.49
N GLU A 284 -10.76 5.54 9.69
CA GLU A 284 -11.45 5.37 10.98
C GLU A 284 -10.92 4.17 11.74
N GLY A 285 -10.79 3.02 11.06
CA GLY A 285 -10.29 1.81 11.70
C GLY A 285 -8.84 1.91 12.23
N TYR A 286 -8.02 2.88 11.81
CA TYR A 286 -6.69 3.10 12.41
C TYR A 286 -6.76 3.99 13.65
N ILE A 287 -7.69 4.95 13.68
CA ILE A 287 -7.91 5.85 14.83
C ILE A 287 -8.67 5.10 15.93
N GLU A 288 -9.68 4.29 15.60
CA GLU A 288 -10.41 3.48 16.58
C GLU A 288 -9.52 2.43 17.27
N ASP A 289 -8.55 1.87 16.52
CA ASP A 289 -7.59 0.91 17.06
C ASP A 289 -6.48 1.60 17.89
N CYS A 290 -6.35 2.94 17.84
CA CYS A 290 -5.32 3.72 18.54
C CYS A 290 -5.50 3.70 20.06
N GLU A 291 -4.49 3.19 20.77
CA GLU A 291 -4.50 3.13 22.24
C GLU A 291 -4.45 4.52 22.87
N ASN A 292 -3.60 5.43 22.37
CA ASN A 292 -3.56 6.81 22.85
C ASN A 292 -4.90 7.53 22.72
N THR A 293 -5.66 7.25 21.65
CA THR A 293 -7.02 7.80 21.50
C THR A 293 -7.95 7.26 22.59
N LYS A 294 -7.87 5.96 22.90
CA LYS A 294 -8.66 5.35 23.98
C LYS A 294 -8.26 5.88 25.36
N ILE A 295 -6.96 6.06 25.62
CA ILE A 295 -6.44 6.65 26.86
C ILE A 295 -6.94 8.10 26.99
N ASN A 296 -6.80 8.90 25.95
CA ASN A 296 -7.27 10.30 25.94
C ASN A 296 -8.79 10.39 26.16
N ILE A 297 -9.57 9.50 25.55
CA ILE A 297 -11.02 9.42 25.77
C ILE A 297 -11.30 9.05 27.23
N ALA A 298 -10.60 8.05 27.78
CA ALA A 298 -10.77 7.63 29.17
C ALA A 298 -10.45 8.76 30.15
N GLN A 299 -9.33 9.46 29.98
CA GLN A 299 -8.93 10.62 30.80
C GLN A 299 -9.99 11.73 30.75
N LYS A 300 -10.49 12.06 29.55
CA LYS A 300 -11.57 13.04 29.38
C LYS A 300 -12.86 12.64 30.08
N ILE A 301 -13.23 11.35 30.03
CA ILE A 301 -14.40 10.82 30.74
C ILE A 301 -14.23 10.95 32.26
N LEU A 302 -13.01 10.73 32.76
CA LEU A 302 -12.67 10.83 34.18
C LEU A 302 -12.53 12.28 34.69
N GLY A 303 -12.64 13.28 33.80
CA GLY A 303 -12.51 14.69 34.17
C GLY A 303 -11.08 15.14 34.44
N GLU A 304 -10.09 14.32 34.09
CA GLU A 304 -8.69 14.71 34.13
C GLU A 304 -8.40 15.61 32.92
N THR A 305 -8.24 16.91 33.16
CA THR A 305 -7.71 17.82 32.13
C THR A 305 -6.34 17.31 31.71
N ALA A 306 -6.16 17.08 30.41
CA ALA A 306 -4.93 16.57 29.82
C ALA A 306 -3.70 17.28 30.41
N PRO A 307 -2.60 16.56 30.71
CA PRO A 307 -1.32 17.21 30.95
C PRO A 307 -1.00 18.07 29.72
N ALA A 308 -0.62 19.32 29.95
CA ALA A 308 -0.11 20.20 28.92
C ALA A 308 0.93 19.47 28.05
N GLU A 309 0.89 19.77 26.76
CA GLU A 309 1.77 19.26 25.71
C GLU A 309 3.16 18.88 26.25
N LEU A 310 3.52 17.60 26.12
CA LEU A 310 4.90 17.17 26.27
C LEU A 310 5.73 17.90 25.21
N SER A 311 6.44 18.93 25.67
CA SER A 311 7.54 19.57 24.96
C SER A 311 8.47 18.49 24.39
N PRO A 312 9.05 18.66 23.18
CA PRO A 312 10.00 17.72 22.63
C PRO A 312 11.14 17.50 23.63
N CYS A 313 11.43 16.23 23.90
CA CYS A 313 12.44 15.77 24.83
C CYS A 313 13.73 16.59 24.69
N SER A 314 14.01 17.41 25.71
CA SER A 314 15.30 18.02 25.95
C SER A 314 16.36 16.92 26.12
N SER A 315 17.43 17.08 25.36
CA SER A 315 18.71 16.39 25.39
C SER A 315 19.02 15.73 26.75
N ILE A 316 19.32 14.43 26.70
CA ILE A 316 19.99 13.71 27.79
C ILE A 316 21.29 14.47 28.10
N SER A 317 21.26 15.20 29.21
CA SER A 317 22.42 15.82 29.83
C SER A 317 22.87 14.85 30.91
N THR A 318 23.80 13.95 30.61
CA THR A 318 24.54 13.24 31.65
C THR A 318 25.54 14.22 32.26
N GLU A 319 25.19 14.80 33.41
CA GLU A 319 26.14 15.42 34.32
C GLU A 319 27.12 14.36 34.81
N TYR A 320 28.37 14.44 34.35
CA TYR A 320 29.51 13.97 35.12
C TYR A 320 30.19 15.19 35.73
N LEU A 321 30.19 15.20 37.06
CA LEU A 321 30.97 16.09 37.91
C LEU A 321 32.45 15.83 37.64
N GLU A 322 33.20 16.82 37.14
CA GLU A 322 34.60 16.98 37.52
C GLU A 322 35.05 18.43 37.39
N LYS A 323 35.55 18.96 38.50
CA LYS A 323 36.10 20.31 38.67
C LYS A 323 37.45 20.40 37.96
N SER A 324 37.68 21.46 37.19
CA SER A 324 38.89 22.29 37.36
C SER A 324 38.82 23.60 36.57
N ASN A 325 39.17 24.70 37.26
CA ASN A 325 39.33 26.05 36.74
C ASN A 325 40.53 26.18 35.79
N SER A 326 40.41 26.99 34.75
CA SER A 326 41.35 28.10 34.49
C SER A 326 40.92 28.99 33.31
N ASN A 327 41.00 30.29 33.54
CA ASN A 327 40.89 31.38 32.56
C ASN A 327 42.07 31.37 31.57
N VAL A 328 41.90 31.90 30.36
CA VAL A 328 42.82 32.84 29.66
C VAL A 328 42.21 33.36 28.33
N LEU A 329 42.66 34.55 27.94
CA LEU A 329 42.13 35.54 27.00
C LEU A 329 42.39 35.33 25.49
N LYS A 330 41.48 35.94 24.68
CA LYS A 330 41.60 36.69 23.40
C LYS A 330 42.67 36.31 22.34
N GLY A 331 42.21 36.23 21.08
CA GLY A 331 43.04 36.49 19.88
C GLY A 331 42.32 36.21 18.54
N ASN A 332 42.44 37.14 17.58
CA ASN A 332 41.68 37.33 16.33
C ASN A 332 41.87 36.33 15.17
N ASN A 333 40.89 36.39 14.23
CA ASN A 333 40.90 36.11 12.78
C ASN A 333 41.32 34.72 12.26
N GLU A 334 40.38 33.99 11.63
CA GLU A 334 40.54 33.43 10.27
C GLU A 334 39.26 32.74 9.73
N VAL A 335 39.23 32.68 8.40
CA VAL A 335 38.25 32.17 7.42
C VAL A 335 37.29 31.05 7.89
N GLY A 336 36.02 31.18 7.53
CA GLY A 336 34.94 30.26 7.88
C GLY A 336 35.17 28.82 7.40
N GLY A 337 35.60 27.97 8.33
CA GLY A 337 35.58 26.51 8.24
C GLY A 337 34.76 25.93 9.39
N MET A 338 33.96 24.90 9.11
CA MET A 338 33.24 24.13 10.12
C MET A 338 34.25 23.45 11.07
N ASN A 339 34.29 23.88 12.33
CA ASN A 339 34.96 23.16 13.40
C ASN A 339 34.00 22.08 13.94
N ILE A 340 34.33 20.81 13.73
CA ILE A 340 33.68 19.68 14.38
C ILE A 340 34.67 19.14 15.43
N CYS A 341 34.46 19.47 16.70
CA CYS A 341 35.18 18.84 17.81
C CYS A 341 34.31 17.75 18.43
N GLY A 342 34.89 16.55 18.64
CA GLY A 342 34.26 15.48 19.41
C GLY A 342 34.20 14.09 18.76
N ASN A 343 35.22 13.67 18.00
CA ASN A 343 35.29 12.28 17.55
C ASN A 343 36.71 11.73 17.62
N SER A 344 37.02 11.05 18.73
CA SER A 344 38.21 10.21 18.84
C SER A 344 38.03 8.99 17.94
N ASN A 345 38.72 8.98 16.80
CA ASN A 345 38.88 7.89 15.81
C ASN A 345 38.08 7.99 14.49
N CYS A 346 38.08 9.14 13.80
CA CYS A 346 37.78 9.15 12.37
C CYS A 346 38.70 10.08 11.60
N VAL A 347 39.29 9.56 10.51
CA VAL A 347 40.02 10.33 9.49
C VAL A 347 39.05 10.55 8.33
N ILE A 348 38.77 11.81 8.00
CA ILE A 348 37.95 12.19 6.84
C ILE A 348 38.91 12.61 5.72
N ASN A 349 38.87 11.91 4.58
CA ASN A 349 39.53 12.35 3.35
C ASN A 349 38.49 12.98 2.42
N ILE A 350 38.68 14.26 2.09
CA ILE A 350 37.82 15.01 1.15
C ILE A 350 38.62 15.21 -0.14
N ASN A 351 38.21 14.53 -1.21
CA ASN A 351 38.73 14.80 -2.55
C ASN A 351 37.74 15.71 -3.31
N HIS A 352 38.14 16.95 -3.57
CA HIS A 352 37.41 17.86 -4.44
C HIS A 352 37.86 17.65 -5.89
N TYR A 353 36.94 17.26 -6.76
CA TYR A 353 37.13 17.34 -8.21
C TYR A 353 36.33 18.54 -8.72
N TYR A 354 37.02 19.62 -9.04
CA TYR A 354 36.47 20.71 -9.85
C TYR A 354 36.63 20.33 -11.32
N ASN A 355 35.50 20.21 -12.04
CA ASN A 355 35.54 20.22 -13.50
C ASN A 355 35.48 21.68 -13.96
N ASN A 356 36.54 22.15 -14.61
CA ASN A 356 36.49 23.33 -15.48
C ASN A 356 35.79 22.99 -16.79
#